data_AF-A0A4Q7BQF3-F1
#
_entry.id   AF-A0A4Q7BQF3-F1
#
_cell.length_a   1.000
_cell.length_b   1.000
_cell.length_c   1.000
_cell.angle_alpha   90.00
_cell.angle_beta   90.00
_cell.angle_gamma   90.00
#
_symmetry.space_group_name_H-M   'P 1'
#
loop_
_entity.id
_entity.type
_entity.pdbx_description
1 polymer ?
#
loop_
_entity_poly.entity_id
_entity_poly.type
_entity_poly.pdbx_seq_one_letter_code
_entity_poly.pdbx_strand_id
1 'polypeptide(L)'
;MLSHTVECQVCGHVGATKSKGSVLVLIVLLLLFFPVGILYWLLNRKTKVCSSCSSSNVRLYRPQQANNRLHQSNSVQLLQCPDCREEIRFDARKCKHCGSVVE
;
A
#
# COMPACT_ATOMS: atom_id res chain seq x y z
N MET A 1 -16.71 6.73 -12.74
CA MET A 1 -15.84 5.54 -12.70
C MET A 1 -14.46 5.99 -12.21
N LEU A 2 -14.03 5.59 -11.00
CA LEU A 2 -12.67 5.89 -10.54
C LEU A 2 -11.68 4.94 -11.24
N SER A 3 -10.84 5.48 -12.13
CA SER A 3 -9.72 4.76 -12.72
C SER A 3 -8.53 4.84 -11.78
N HIS A 4 -8.22 3.74 -11.10
CA HIS A 4 -6.98 3.64 -10.34
C HIS A 4 -5.80 3.52 -11.29
N THR A 5 -4.78 4.36 -11.10
CA THR A 5 -3.49 4.22 -11.78
C THR A 5 -2.80 2.97 -11.27
N VAL A 6 -2.33 2.13 -12.19
CA VAL A 6 -1.59 0.92 -11.88
C VAL A 6 -0.25 0.92 -12.59
N GLU A 7 0.69 0.18 -12.04
CA GLU A 7 1.99 -0.10 -12.64
C GLU A 7 2.02 -1.56 -13.08
N CYS A 8 2.47 -1.82 -14.31
CA CYS A 8 2.63 -3.18 -14.81
C CYS A 8 4.01 -3.76 -14.45
N GLN A 9 4.03 -4.92 -13.81
CA GLN A 9 5.27 -5.58 -13.40
C GLN A 9 6.05 -6.21 -14.57
N VAL A 10 5.42 -6.35 -15.74
CA VAL A 10 6.04 -6.98 -16.93
C VAL A 10 6.68 -5.96 -17.86
N CYS A 11 6.01 -4.83 -18.13
CA CYS A 11 6.51 -3.80 -19.06
C CYS A 11 6.87 -2.47 -18.40
N GLY A 12 6.63 -2.28 -17.11
CA GLY A 12 6.87 -1.03 -16.39
C GLY A 12 5.93 0.12 -16.75
N HIS A 13 4.94 -0.10 -17.63
CA HIS A 13 4.00 0.94 -18.02
C HIS A 13 3.10 1.34 -16.83
N VAL A 14 3.08 2.64 -16.52
CA VAL A 14 2.20 3.25 -15.51
C VAL A 14 1.04 3.92 -16.22
N GLY A 15 -0.19 3.54 -15.87
CA GLY A 15 -1.36 4.11 -16.53
C GLY A 15 -2.68 3.48 -16.08
N ALA A 16 -3.73 3.76 -16.83
CA ALA A 16 -5.05 3.20 -16.58
C ALA A 16 -5.14 1.72 -17.01
N THR A 17 -5.89 0.92 -16.26
CA THR A 17 -6.19 -0.46 -16.66
C THR A 17 -7.19 -0.51 -17.80
N LYS A 18 -6.98 -1.39 -18.78
CA LYS A 18 -7.97 -1.73 -19.81
C LYS A 18 -8.80 -2.93 -19.32
N SER A 19 -10.13 -2.87 -19.42
CA SER A 19 -10.96 -4.04 -19.12
C SER A 19 -11.02 -4.96 -20.33
N LYS A 20 -10.86 -6.28 -20.10
CA LYS A 20 -10.94 -7.28 -21.17
C LYS A 20 -12.32 -7.93 -21.10
N GLY A 21 -13.19 -7.61 -22.06
CA GLY A 21 -14.45 -8.35 -22.23
C GLY A 21 -15.41 -7.69 -23.21
N SER A 22 -15.93 -8.47 -24.16
CA SER A 22 -16.93 -8.01 -25.13
C SER A 22 -18.28 -7.81 -24.43
N VAL A 23 -18.77 -6.57 -24.42
CA VAL A 23 -20.10 -6.23 -23.89
C VAL A 23 -21.20 -6.81 -24.78
N LEU A 24 -20.92 -6.98 -26.07
CA LEU A 24 -21.85 -7.47 -27.08
C LEU A 24 -22.33 -8.91 -26.80
N VAL A 25 -21.41 -9.80 -26.40
CA VAL A 25 -21.74 -11.20 -26.05
C VAL A 25 -22.72 -11.26 -24.88
N LEU A 26 -22.54 -10.38 -23.89
CA LEU A 26 -23.41 -10.32 -22.71
C LEU A 26 -24.82 -9.84 -23.07
N ILE A 27 -24.94 -8.87 -23.98
CA ILE A 27 -26.23 -8.35 -24.47
C ILE A 27 -26.99 -9.45 -25.24
N VAL A 28 -26.31 -10.17 -26.14
CA VAL A 28 -26.95 -11.23 -26.93
C VAL A 28 -27.46 -12.37 -26.04
N LEU A 29 -26.68 -12.80 -25.04
CA LEU A 29 -27.10 -13.85 -24.10
C LEU A 29 -28.34 -13.44 -23.29
N LEU A 30 -28.40 -12.16 -22.90
CA LEU A 30 -29.49 -11.62 -22.09
C LEU A 30 -30.80 -11.53 -22.89
N LEU A 31 -30.72 -11.23 -24.19
CA LEU A 31 -31.87 -11.18 -25.09
C LEU A 31 -32.42 -12.56 -25.47
N LEU A 32 -31.57 -13.58 -25.66
CA LEU A 32 -31.99 -14.93 -26.05
C LEU A 32 -32.38 -15.83 -24.86
N PHE A 33 -31.69 -15.70 -23.73
CA PHE A 33 -31.90 -16.53 -22.55
C PHE A 33 -31.70 -15.71 -21.28
N PHE A 34 -32.66 -14.84 -20.95
CA PHE A 34 -32.63 -13.96 -19.77
C PHE A 34 -32.08 -14.61 -18.48
N PRO A 35 -32.53 -15.81 -18.04
CA PRO A 35 -31.97 -16.45 -16.84
C PRO A 35 -30.50 -16.89 -17.00
N VAL A 36 -30.11 -17.37 -18.19
CA VAL A 36 -28.72 -17.78 -18.48
C VAL A 36 -27.81 -16.56 -18.63
N GLY A 37 -28.30 -15.48 -19.23
CA GLY A 37 -27.59 -14.20 -19.35
C GLY A 37 -27.30 -13.55 -18.01
N ILE A 38 -28.27 -13.58 -17.07
CA ILE A 38 -28.06 -13.09 -15.70
C ILE A 38 -27.02 -13.94 -14.98
N LEU A 39 -27.11 -15.27 -15.06
CA LEU A 39 -26.14 -16.17 -14.43
C LEU A 39 -24.72 -15.95 -14.98
N TYR A 40 -24.59 -15.81 -16.30
CA TYR A 40 -23.31 -15.49 -16.94
C TYR A 40 -22.76 -14.14 -16.48
N TRP A 41 -23.60 -13.11 -16.35
CA TRP A 41 -23.17 -11.79 -15.90
C TRP A 41 -22.66 -11.78 -14.46
N LEU A 42 -23.32 -12.53 -13.56
CA LEU A 42 -22.91 -12.65 -12.16
C LEU A 42 -21.56 -13.36 -11.98
N LEU A 43 -21.28 -14.35 -12.83
CA LEU A 43 -20.02 -15.12 -12.77
C LEU A 43 -18.87 -14.42 -13.53
N ASN A 44 -19.17 -13.60 -14.52
CA ASN A 44 -18.18 -12.96 -15.37
C ASN A 44 -17.65 -11.64 -14.77
N ARG A 45 -16.81 -11.75 -13.73
CA ARG A 45 -16.08 -10.59 -13.18
C ARG A 45 -15.03 -10.13 -14.20
N LYS A 46 -15.23 -8.96 -14.80
CA LYS A 46 -14.30 -8.35 -15.77
C LYS A 46 -12.91 -8.24 -15.16
N THR A 47 -11.92 -8.88 -15.79
CA THR A 47 -10.52 -8.74 -15.40
C THR A 47 -9.94 -7.45 -15.98
N LYS A 48 -9.15 -6.76 -15.15
CA LYS A 48 -8.41 -5.56 -15.54
C LYS A 48 -7.01 -5.99 -15.96
N VAL A 49 -6.55 -5.53 -17.12
CA VAL A 49 -5.22 -5.83 -17.67
C VAL A 49 -4.46 -4.55 -17.97
N CYS A 50 -3.14 -4.66 -18.13
CA CYS A 50 -2.30 -3.55 -18.58
C CYS A 50 -2.77 -3.06 -19.96
N SER A 51 -2.85 -1.73 -20.13
CA SER A 51 -3.21 -1.07 -21.39
C SER A 51 -2.19 -1.28 -22.51
N SER A 52 -0.91 -1.44 -22.17
CA SER A 52 0.20 -1.52 -23.13
C SER A 52 0.50 -2.95 -23.57
N CYS A 53 0.71 -3.88 -22.63
CA CYS A 53 1.13 -5.26 -22.93
C CYS A 53 0.05 -6.33 -22.68
N SER A 54 -1.16 -5.94 -22.23
CA SER A 54 -2.26 -6.86 -21.87
C SER A 54 -1.94 -7.88 -20.75
N SER A 55 -0.84 -7.71 -20.02
CA SER A 55 -0.52 -8.54 -18.84
C SER A 55 -1.53 -8.29 -17.70
N SER A 56 -1.92 -9.34 -17.01
CA SER A 56 -2.74 -9.27 -15.77
C SER A 56 -1.90 -8.93 -14.54
N ASN A 57 -0.57 -8.96 -14.64
CA ASN A 57 0.34 -8.66 -13.54
C ASN A 57 0.54 -7.14 -13.41
N VAL A 58 -0.46 -6.49 -12.82
CA VAL A 58 -0.47 -5.06 -12.51
C VAL A 58 -0.67 -4.86 -11.01
N ARG A 59 0.09 -3.93 -10.40
CA ARG A 59 -0.07 -3.53 -9.00
C ARG A 59 -0.61 -2.12 -8.91
N LEU A 60 -1.32 -1.81 -7.82
CA LEU A 60 -1.75 -0.44 -7.53
C LEU A 60 -0.52 0.46 -7.46
N TYR A 61 -0.53 1.55 -8.23
CA TYR A 61 0.53 2.55 -8.16
C TYR A 61 0.47 3.20 -6.77
N ARG A 62 1.32 2.72 -5.87
CA ARG A 62 1.64 3.43 -4.64
C ARG A 62 2.83 4.31 -4.99
N PRO A 63 2.69 5.65 -5.03
CA PRO A 63 3.89 6.48 -5.05
C PRO A 63 4.67 6.04 -3.82
N GLN A 64 5.92 5.58 -4.01
CA GLN A 64 6.79 5.29 -2.89
C GLN A 64 6.87 6.60 -2.10
N GLN A 65 6.12 6.65 -1.00
CA GLN A 65 6.32 7.67 -0.01
C GLN A 65 7.78 7.52 0.35
N ALA A 66 8.58 8.54 0.03
CA ALA A 66 9.95 8.68 0.47
C ALA A 66 9.93 8.75 2.01
N ASN A 67 9.72 7.60 2.64
CA ASN A 67 9.65 7.43 4.07
C ASN A 67 10.72 6.41 4.49
N ASN A 68 11.94 6.66 4.00
CA ASN A 68 13.16 6.32 4.71
C ASN A 68 13.42 7.36 5.82
N ARG A 69 12.44 7.60 6.71
CA ARG A 69 12.60 8.51 7.86
C ARG A 69 11.98 8.04 9.17
N LEU A 70 11.60 6.76 9.31
CA LEU A 70 11.10 6.23 10.59
C LEU A 70 11.69 4.89 11.03
N HIS A 71 12.79 4.45 10.40
CA HIS A 71 13.67 3.43 10.97
C HIS A 71 15.09 3.97 11.22
N GLN A 72 15.19 5.21 11.72
CA GLN A 72 16.35 5.60 12.52
C GLN A 72 15.96 5.43 13.98
N SER A 73 15.94 4.18 14.43
CA SER A 73 16.16 3.88 15.85
C SER A 73 17.59 4.30 16.17
N ASN A 74 17.80 5.60 16.41
CA ASN A 74 18.89 6.00 17.27
C ASN A 74 18.44 5.61 18.66
N SER A 75 18.94 4.47 19.13
CA SER A 75 18.94 4.08 20.53
C SER A 75 19.47 5.26 21.34
N VAL A 76 18.59 6.09 21.89
CA VAL A 76 18.96 7.01 22.94
C VAL A 76 19.44 6.11 24.07
N GLN A 77 20.75 6.04 24.27
CA GLN A 77 21.33 5.24 25.33
C GLN A 77 20.77 5.78 26.64
N LEU A 78 20.09 4.91 27.40
CA LEU A 78 19.64 5.23 28.74
C LEU A 78 20.71 4.78 29.72
N LEU A 79 21.05 5.65 30.66
CA LEU A 79 21.93 5.35 31.77
C LEU A 79 21.17 5.55 33.08
N GLN A 80 21.60 4.88 34.14
CA GLN A 80 21.02 5.06 35.47
C GLN A 80 21.74 6.19 36.21
N CYS A 81 20.97 7.11 36.79
CA CYS A 81 21.53 8.19 37.61
C CYS A 81 22.23 7.60 38.85
N PRO A 82 23.48 8.01 39.19
CA PRO A 82 24.21 7.45 40.32
C PRO A 82 23.56 7.73 41.69
N ASP A 83 22.83 8.84 41.82
CA ASP A 83 22.24 9.26 43.10
C ASP A 83 20.87 8.65 43.39
N CYS A 84 20.01 8.49 42.38
CA CYS A 84 18.64 8.00 42.57
C CYS A 84 18.27 6.76 41.74
N ARG A 85 19.19 6.28 40.89
CA ARG A 85 19.05 5.09 40.02
C ARG A 85 17.89 5.13 39.01
N GLU A 86 17.33 6.31 38.78
CA GLU A 86 16.33 6.55 37.74
C GLU A 86 16.95 6.42 36.35
N GLU A 87 16.20 5.91 35.38
CA GLU A 87 16.62 5.82 33.98
C GLU A 87 16.57 7.20 33.32
N ILE A 88 17.73 7.72 32.95
CA ILE A 88 17.89 9.02 32.29
C ILE A 88 18.56 8.84 30.92
N ARG A 89 18.34 9.80 30.03
CA ARG A 89 19.01 9.80 28.73
C ARG A 89 20.49 10.11 28.92
N PHE A 90 21.38 9.49 28.13
CA PHE A 90 22.83 9.73 28.18
C PHE A 90 23.23 11.21 27.98
N ASP A 91 22.40 11.99 27.28
CA ASP A 91 22.61 13.43 27.07
C ASP A 91 22.08 14.32 28.21
N ALA A 92 21.56 13.75 29.31
CA ALA A 92 21.01 14.52 30.43
C ALA A 92 22.10 15.03 31.37
N ARG A 93 22.24 16.36 31.49
CA ARG A 93 23.16 17.01 32.45
C ARG A 93 22.62 17.11 33.88
N LYS A 94 21.31 16.91 34.07
CA LYS A 94 20.64 17.02 35.37
C LYS A 94 19.52 15.98 35.47
N CYS A 95 19.49 15.24 36.57
CA CYS A 95 18.41 14.30 36.84
C CYS A 95 17.10 15.02 37.16
N LYS A 96 15.99 14.60 36.55
CA LYS A 96 14.66 15.17 36.81
C LYS A 96 14.08 14.74 38.16
N HIS A 97 14.53 13.60 38.68
CA HIS A 97 13.97 13.00 39.89
C HIS A 97 14.64 13.54 41.16
N CYS A 98 15.97 13.47 41.24
CA CYS A 98 16.72 13.96 42.41
C CYS A 98 17.35 15.35 42.22
N GLY A 99 17.41 15.87 40.99
CA GLY A 99 18.00 17.17 40.71
C GLY A 99 19.53 17.21 40.76
N SER A 100 20.21 16.07 40.96
CA SER A 100 21.67 16.01 40.91
C SER A 100 22.21 16.26 39.50
N VAL A 101 23.41 16.82 39.43
CA VAL A 101 24.14 17.03 38.19
C VAL A 101 24.86 15.73 37.87
N VAL A 102 24.68 15.24 36.65
CA VAL A 102 25.31 14.00 36.17
C VAL A 102 26.53 14.45 35.35
N GLU A 103 27.72 14.19 35.89
CA GLU A 103 29.00 14.46 35.22
C GLU A 103 29.44 13.30 34.32
#